data_AF-A0A919LE64-F1
#
_entry.id   AF-A0A919LE64-F1
#
_cell.length_a   1.000
_cell.length_b   1.000
_cell.length_c   1.000
_cell.angle_alpha   90.00
_cell.angle_beta   90.00
_cell.angle_gamma   90.00
#
_symmetry.space_group_name_H-M   'P 1'
#
loop_
_entity.id
_entity.type
_entity.pdbx_description
1 polymer ?
#
loop_
_entity_poly.entity_id
_entity_poly.type
_entity_poly.pdbx_seq_one_letter_code
_entity_poly.pdbx_strand_id
1 'polypeptide(L)'
;MPAAEDGLRHLLNEWDPIGVADLVQDEYDCMLRPLRDLLRDGADQRRIGNFLRQELEDHFGLTPLPSEPAAMAARVMSWWTSACRTDLPGSV
;
A
#
# COMPACT_ATOMS: atom_id res chain seq x y z
N MET A 1 1.05 -12.76 8.03
CA MET A 1 0.62 -11.98 9.20
C MET A 1 -0.69 -11.29 8.81
N PRO A 2 -1.86 -11.77 9.27
CA PRO A 2 -3.15 -11.15 8.94
C PRO A 2 -3.18 -9.65 9.27
N ALA A 3 -2.54 -9.25 10.38
CA ALA A 3 -2.39 -7.85 10.79
C ALA A 3 -1.70 -6.94 9.74
N ALA A 4 -0.82 -7.49 8.91
CA ALA A 4 -0.15 -6.71 7.87
C ALA A 4 -1.07 -6.46 6.65
N GLU A 5 -1.95 -7.41 6.32
CA GLU A 5 -2.92 -7.25 5.24
C GLU A 5 -4.02 -6.27 5.65
N ASP A 6 -4.49 -6.35 6.89
CA ASP A 6 -5.50 -5.43 7.41
C ASP A 6 -4.97 -3.98 7.48
N GLY A 7 -3.71 -3.79 7.86
CA GLY A 7 -3.06 -2.48 7.86
C GLY A 7 -2.86 -1.90 6.45
N LEU A 8 -2.47 -2.74 5.48
CA LEU A 8 -2.39 -2.32 4.08
C LEU A 8 -3.77 -1.98 3.52
N ARG A 9 -4.80 -2.79 3.81
CA ARG A 9 -6.18 -2.53 3.39
C ARG A 9 -6.67 -1.19 3.91
N HIS A 10 -6.39 -0.90 5.19
CA HIS A 10 -6.74 0.38 5.78
C HIS A 10 -6.06 1.55 5.06
N LEU A 11 -4.76 1.47 4.78
CA LEU A 11 -4.03 2.54 4.07
C LEU A 11 -4.56 2.78 2.65
N LEU A 12 -4.94 1.71 1.93
CA LEU A 12 -5.50 1.82 0.58
C LEU A 12 -6.92 2.39 0.61
N ASN A 13 -7.76 1.94 1.55
CA ASN A 13 -9.11 2.49 1.75
C ASN A 13 -9.08 3.95 2.21
N GLU A 14 -8.04 4.40 2.92
CA GLU A 14 -7.86 5.83 3.24
C GLU A 14 -7.32 6.65 2.07
N TRP A 15 -6.59 6.03 1.16
CA TRP A 15 -6.14 6.70 -0.07
C TRP A 15 -7.32 6.95 -1.01
N ASP A 16 -8.16 5.94 -1.15
CA ASP A 16 -9.39 5.90 -1.93
C ASP A 16 -9.34 6.63 -3.29
N PRO A 17 -8.41 6.26 -4.18
CA PRO A 17 -8.24 6.94 -5.47
C PRO A 17 -9.50 6.89 -6.37
N ILE A 18 -10.40 5.93 -6.15
CA ILE A 18 -11.66 5.78 -6.91
C ILE A 18 -12.85 6.44 -6.18
N GLY A 19 -12.79 6.59 -4.85
CA GLY A 19 -13.87 7.18 -4.06
C GLY A 19 -14.95 6.17 -3.63
N VAL A 20 -14.61 4.89 -3.50
CA VAL A 20 -15.56 3.80 -3.22
C VAL A 20 -15.31 3.09 -1.89
N ALA A 21 -14.31 3.51 -1.11
CA ALA A 21 -13.95 2.83 0.14
C ALA A 21 -15.10 2.79 1.17
N ASP A 22 -16.00 3.78 1.15
CA ASP A 22 -17.21 3.84 1.99
C ASP A 22 -18.30 2.84 1.55
N LEU A 23 -18.23 2.36 0.31
CA LEU A 23 -19.22 1.46 -0.30
C LEU A 23 -18.71 0.01 -0.39
N VAL A 24 -17.44 -0.16 -0.71
CA VAL A 24 -16.79 -1.44 -0.99
C VAL A 24 -15.39 -1.42 -0.37
N GLN A 25 -15.22 -2.13 0.75
CA GLN A 25 -13.97 -2.12 1.51
C GLN A 25 -12.87 -3.05 0.98
N ASP A 26 -13.23 -3.96 0.07
CA ASP A 26 -12.34 -4.94 -0.54
C ASP A 26 -11.94 -4.58 -1.99
N GLU A 27 -12.34 -3.41 -2.48
CA GLU A 27 -12.01 -2.95 -3.85
C GLU A 27 -10.50 -3.00 -4.11
N TYR A 28 -9.71 -2.59 -3.12
CA TYR A 28 -8.26 -2.52 -3.23
C TYR A 28 -7.55 -3.82 -2.80
N ASP A 29 -8.28 -4.89 -2.48
CA ASP A 29 -7.71 -6.15 -1.99
C ASP A 29 -6.78 -6.81 -3.02
N CYS A 30 -7.05 -6.58 -4.31
CA CYS A 30 -6.20 -7.03 -5.41
C CYS A 30 -4.74 -6.54 -5.31
N MET A 31 -4.51 -5.36 -4.74
CA MET A 31 -3.17 -4.78 -4.57
C MET A 31 -2.45 -5.26 -3.30
N LEU A 32 -3.18 -5.82 -2.32
CA LEU A 32 -2.61 -6.17 -1.00
C LEU A 32 -1.49 -7.19 -1.10
N ARG A 33 -1.73 -8.29 -1.82
CA ARG A 33 -0.76 -9.37 -1.95
C ARG A 33 0.50 -8.91 -2.71
N PRO A 34 0.40 -8.27 -3.90
CA PRO A 34 1.56 -7.71 -4.58
C PRO A 34 2.34 -6.69 -3.75
N LEU A 35 1.66 -5.75 -3.06
CA LEU A 35 2.31 -4.76 -2.21
C LEU A 35 3.06 -5.39 -1.05
N ARG A 36 2.44 -6.36 -0.37
CA ARG A 36 3.07 -7.08 0.72
C ARG A 36 4.31 -7.83 0.24
N ASP A 37 4.25 -8.47 -0.92
CA ASP A 37 5.39 -9.21 -1.46
C ASP A 37 6.53 -8.24 -1.85
N LEU A 38 6.23 -7.09 -2.46
CA LEU A 38 7.21 -6.01 -2.69
C LEU A 38 7.87 -5.50 -1.42
N LEU A 39 7.09 -5.26 -0.35
CA LEU A 39 7.60 -4.78 0.93
C LEU A 39 8.49 -5.81 1.63
N ARG A 40 8.14 -7.10 1.53
CA ARG A 40 8.94 -8.21 2.07
C ARG A 40 10.25 -8.40 1.31
N ASP A 41 10.24 -8.16 0.00
CA ASP A 41 11.42 -8.24 -0.85
C ASP A 41 12.33 -7.01 -0.72
N GLY A 42 11.95 -6.02 0.10
CA GLY A 42 12.73 -4.80 0.33
C GLY A 42 12.69 -3.82 -0.84
N ALA A 43 11.58 -3.76 -1.56
CA ALA A 43 11.39 -2.81 -2.65
C ALA A 43 11.56 -1.35 -2.17
N ASP A 44 12.17 -0.51 -3.01
CA ASP A 44 12.31 0.92 -2.76
C ASP A 44 10.99 1.68 -3.03
N GLN A 45 10.93 2.93 -2.55
CA GLN A 45 9.75 3.79 -2.70
C GLN A 45 9.37 3.99 -4.17
N ARG A 46 10.37 4.07 -5.06
CA ARG A 46 10.15 4.26 -6.49
C ARG A 46 9.45 3.05 -7.10
N ARG A 47 9.86 1.83 -6.73
CA ARG A 47 9.26 0.59 -7.22
C ARG A 47 7.83 0.43 -6.72
N ILE A 48 7.56 0.75 -5.46
CA ILE A 48 6.20 0.74 -4.90
C ILE A 48 5.32 1.82 -5.58
N GLY A 49 5.83 3.03 -5.77
CA GLY A 49 5.09 4.11 -6.43
C GLY A 49 4.79 3.81 -7.90
N ASN A 50 5.71 3.17 -8.61
CA ASN A 50 5.47 2.71 -9.98
C ASN A 50 4.43 1.60 -10.04
N PHE A 51 4.47 0.65 -9.11
CA PHE A 51 3.43 -0.39 -8.99
C PHE A 51 2.05 0.24 -8.77
N LEU A 52 1.91 1.14 -7.80
CA LEU A 52 0.64 1.83 -7.52
C LEU A 52 0.15 2.62 -8.74
N ARG A 53 1.04 3.31 -9.45
CA ARG A 53 0.67 4.01 -10.69
C ARG A 53 0.14 3.05 -11.75
N GLN A 54 0.85 1.95 -11.99
CA GLN A 54 0.46 0.96 -13.00
C GLN A 54 -0.89 0.34 -12.67
N GLU A 55 -1.17 -0.01 -11.42
CA GLU A 55 -2.49 -0.50 -11.02
C GLU A 55 -3.57 0.56 -11.27
N LEU A 56 -3.33 1.82 -10.92
CA LEU A 56 -4.27 2.90 -11.20
C LEU A 56 -4.53 3.10 -12.70
N GLU A 57 -3.49 3.05 -13.53
CA GLU A 57 -3.60 3.29 -14.98
C GLU A 57 -4.18 2.07 -15.72
N ASP A 58 -3.60 0.90 -15.50
CA ASP A 58 -3.88 -0.30 -16.30
C ASP A 58 -5.09 -1.10 -15.77
N HIS A 59 -5.28 -1.15 -14.45
CA HIS A 59 -6.35 -1.94 -13.83
C HIS A 59 -7.59 -1.09 -13.55
N PHE A 60 -7.42 0.12 -13.03
CA PHE A 60 -8.53 1.01 -12.69
C PHE A 60 -8.85 2.05 -13.78
N GLY A 61 -8.01 2.20 -14.80
CA GLY A 61 -8.24 3.14 -15.91
C GLY A 61 -8.19 4.62 -15.50
N LEU A 62 -7.55 4.94 -14.37
CA LEU A 62 -7.37 6.29 -13.86
C LEU A 62 -6.10 6.94 -14.43
N THR A 63 -6.00 8.25 -14.31
CA THR A 63 -4.78 9.00 -14.65
C THR A 63 -4.36 9.84 -13.45
N PRO A 64 -3.73 9.22 -12.43
CA PRO A 64 -3.33 9.92 -11.21
C PRO A 64 -2.20 10.91 -11.50
N LEU A 65 -2.11 11.97 -10.70
CA LEU A 65 -0.92 12.82 -10.75
C LEU A 65 0.29 12.00 -10.28
N PRO A 66 1.48 12.10 -10.92
CA PRO A 66 2.64 11.29 -10.55
C PRO A 66 3.05 11.40 -9.07
N SER A 67 2.70 12.50 -8.40
CA SER A 67 2.92 12.75 -6.97
C SER A 67 2.02 11.92 -6.06
N GLU A 68 0.82 11.52 -6.49
CA GLU A 68 -0.14 10.79 -5.64
C GLU A 68 0.33 9.36 -5.35
N PRO A 69 0.70 8.52 -6.35
CA PRO A 69 1.26 7.19 -6.07
C PRO A 69 2.59 7.25 -5.32
N ALA A 70 3.40 8.30 -5.55
CA ALA A 70 4.68 8.46 -4.88
C ALA A 70 4.53 8.82 -3.40
N ALA A 71 3.54 9.66 -3.05
CA ALA A 71 3.21 10.00 -1.67
C ALA A 71 2.63 8.78 -0.93
N MET A 72 1.74 8.03 -1.58
CA MET A 72 1.20 6.80 -0.99
C MET A 72 2.29 5.74 -0.79
N ALA A 73 3.21 5.56 -1.74
CA ALA A 73 4.36 4.68 -1.57
C ALA A 73 5.23 5.06 -0.36
N ALA A 74 5.46 6.36 -0.14
CA ALA A 74 6.18 6.85 1.04
C ALA A 74 5.46 6.46 2.34
N ARG A 75 4.12 6.65 2.35
CA ARG A 75 3.26 6.35 3.49
C ARG A 75 3.26 4.86 3.83
N VAL A 76 3.08 4.00 2.82
CA VAL A 76 3.10 2.53 2.96
C VAL A 76 4.45 2.06 3.51
N MET A 77 5.57 2.58 2.98
CA MET A 77 6.91 2.23 3.49
C MET A 77 7.14 2.68 4.94
N SER A 78 6.70 3.90 5.28
CA SER A 78 6.83 4.43 6.64
C SER A 78 6.06 3.58 7.65
N TRP A 79 4.83 3.20 7.28
CA TRP A 79 4.01 2.29 8.07
C TRP A 79 4.66 0.90 8.21
N TRP A 80 5.10 0.28 7.10
CA TRP A 80 5.73 -1.04 7.11
C TRP A 80 6.99 -1.10 7.98
N THR A 81 7.84 -0.08 7.88
CA THR A 81 9.06 0.03 8.69
C THR A 81 8.73 0.17 10.19
N SER A 82 7.62 0.83 10.52
CA SER A 82 7.16 0.98 11.91
C SER A 82 6.56 -0.31 12.43
N ALA A 83 5.72 -0.99 11.65
CA ALA A 83 5.12 -2.28 11.99
C ALA A 83 6.20 -3.36 12.21
N CYS A 84 7.17 -3.49 11.31
CA CYS A 84 8.30 -4.41 11.44
C CYS A 84 9.19 -4.11 12.67
N ARG A 85 9.23 -2.85 13.14
CA ARG A 85 9.97 -2.47 14.35
C ARG A 85 9.26 -2.91 15.62
N THR A 86 7.93 -2.91 15.61
CA THR A 86 7.10 -3.37 16.74
C THR A 86 7.11 -4.90 16.88
N ASP A 87 7.41 -5.63 15.81
CA ASP A 87 7.59 -7.09 15.83
C ASP A 87 8.96 -7.56 16.39
N LEU A 88 9.86 -6.64 16.76
CA LEU A 88 11.08 -6.99 17.50
C LEU A 88 10.72 -7.27 18.97
N PRO A 89 10.91 -8.49 19.49
CA PRO A 89 10.79 -8.73 20.92
C PRO A 89 11.81 -7.83 21.62
N GLY A 90 11.34 -6.98 22.52
CA GLY A 90 12.17 -6.01 23.22
C GLY A 90 13.41 -6.67 23.82
N SER A 91 14.58 -6.16 23.44
CA SER A 91 15.82 -6.48 24.15
C SER A 91 15.70 -5.93 25.56
N VAL A 92 15.61 -6.84 26.53
CA VAL A 92 15.86 -6.63 27.96
C VAL A 92 17.22 -5.98 28.18
#